data_AF-A0A854CHU0-F1
#
_entry.id   AF-A0A854CHU0-F1
#
_cell.length_a   1.000
_cell.length_b   1.000
_cell.length_c   1.000
_cell.angle_alpha   90.00
_cell.angle_beta   90.00
_cell.angle_gamma   90.00
#
_symmetry.space_group_name_H-M   'P 1'
#
loop_
_entity.id
_entity.type
_entity.pdbx_description
1 polymer ?
#
loop_
_entity_poly.entity_id
_entity_poly.type
_entity_poly.pdbx_seq_one_letter_code
_entity_poly.pdbx_strand_id
1 'polypeptide(L)'
;MDLAIELGNGKYRMKAKLSNDPTGCAALYAWLCTHAQPDSWVVMEATGIYHQALAEFLYAHGYRVCVLNPAQVALDARSQLQRGKTDRSDAKLIASYISRTGSARLRAGLYMPALVAMRHHPVVTALKQPLHARGKHGKQIVCAAMRKLLHLAYGVLKSSTAFDPQKALAT
;
A
#
# COMPACT_ATOMS: atom_id res chain seq x y z
N MET A 1 12.77 11.81 13.43
CA MET A 1 12.18 10.89 12.44
C MET A 1 11.60 11.71 11.28
N ASP A 2 11.79 11.23 10.05
CA ASP A 2 11.13 11.78 8.86
C ASP A 2 9.87 10.96 8.53
N LEU A 3 8.86 11.64 8.01
CA LEU A 3 7.56 11.07 7.72
C LEU A 3 7.15 11.33 6.27
N ALA A 4 6.62 10.31 5.62
CA ALA A 4 6.09 10.40 4.26
C ALA A 4 4.69 9.76 4.19
N ILE A 5 3.76 10.44 3.54
CA ILE A 5 2.47 9.88 3.10
C ILE A 5 2.50 9.77 1.59
N GLU A 6 2.29 8.55 1.07
CA GLU A 6 2.08 8.31 -0.35
C GLU A 6 0.72 8.88 -0.78
N LEU A 7 0.71 9.73 -1.80
CA LEU A 7 -0.49 10.27 -2.43
C LEU A 7 -0.84 9.41 -3.65
N GLY A 8 -2.12 9.27 -3.96
CA GLY A 8 -2.62 8.38 -5.04
C GLY A 8 -2.12 8.68 -6.47
N ASN A 9 -1.32 9.73 -6.65
CA ASN A 9 -0.67 10.12 -7.91
C ASN A 9 0.85 9.82 -7.93
N GLY A 10 1.35 9.00 -7.00
CA GLY A 10 2.77 8.67 -6.87
C GLY A 10 3.63 9.80 -6.29
N LYS A 11 3.02 10.91 -5.86
CA LYS A 11 3.69 11.97 -5.09
C LYS A 11 3.68 11.63 -3.61
N TYR A 12 4.52 12.33 -2.84
CA TYR A 12 4.60 12.15 -1.39
C TYR A 12 4.44 13.48 -0.68
N ARG A 13 3.64 13.49 0.39
CA ARG A 13 3.64 14.58 1.37
C ARG A 13 4.65 14.23 2.46
N MET A 14 5.55 15.17 2.75
CA MET A 14 6.64 14.97 3.70
C MET A 14 6.45 15.87 4.92
N LYS A 15 6.82 15.38 6.10
CA LYS A 15 7.09 16.20 7.29
C LYS A 15 8.48 15.84 7.79
N ALA A 16 9.34 16.84 7.86
CA ALA A 16 10.71 16.65 8.33
C ALA A 16 10.77 16.72 9.86
N LYS A 17 11.65 15.92 10.44
CA LYS A 17 12.15 16.04 11.83
C LYS A 17 11.08 16.16 12.91
N LEU A 18 10.45 15.03 13.23
CA LEU A 18 9.72 14.84 14.48
C LEU A 18 10.67 14.29 15.56
N SER A 19 10.59 14.84 16.77
CA SER A 19 11.30 14.31 17.92
C SER A 19 10.66 13.01 18.39
N ASN A 20 11.45 12.12 19.00
CA ASN A 20 10.98 10.82 19.47
C ASN A 20 10.68 10.86 20.97
N ASP A 21 9.74 11.72 21.33
CA ASP A 21 9.27 11.98 22.68
C ASP A 21 7.74 12.21 22.65
N PRO A 22 7.04 12.29 23.80
CA PRO A 22 5.60 12.49 23.82
C PRO A 22 5.11 13.74 23.08
N THR A 23 5.90 14.83 23.10
CA THR A 23 5.60 16.07 22.37
C THR A 23 5.67 15.83 20.86
N GLY A 24 6.68 15.11 20.40
CA GLY A 24 6.83 14.69 19.01
C GLY A 24 5.70 13.76 18.55
N CYS A 25 5.24 12.86 19.43
CA CYS A 25 4.08 11.99 19.17
C CYS A 25 2.78 12.79 19.02
N ALA A 26 2.54 13.78 19.88
CA ALA A 26 1.39 14.66 19.77
C ALA A 26 1.43 15.51 18.47
N ALA A 27 2.60 16.04 18.12
CA ALA A 27 2.79 16.78 16.87
C ALA A 27 2.57 15.91 15.63
N LEU A 28 3.03 14.65 15.68
CA LEU A 28 2.75 13.66 14.64
C LEU A 28 1.25 13.37 14.53
N TYR A 29 0.57 13.15 15.65
CA TYR A 29 -0.85 12.86 15.66
C TYR A 29 -1.67 14.00 15.04
N ALA A 30 -1.43 15.24 15.45
CA ALA A 30 -2.10 16.42 14.89
C ALA A 30 -1.88 16.52 13.37
N TRP A 31 -0.66 16.21 12.91
CA TRP A 31 -0.34 16.18 11.49
C TRP A 31 -1.09 15.07 10.74
N LEU A 32 -1.18 13.87 11.33
CA LEU A 32 -1.94 12.75 10.77
C LEU A 32 -3.44 13.06 10.70
N CYS A 33 -4.04 13.66 11.72
CA CYS A 33 -5.44 14.08 11.69
C CYS A 33 -5.76 15.04 10.53
N THR A 34 -4.77 15.78 10.04
CA THR A 34 -4.94 16.71 8.92
C THR A 34 -4.77 16.04 7.55
N HIS A 35 -4.06 14.90 7.50
CA HIS A 35 -3.54 14.35 6.24
C HIS A 35 -3.79 12.86 6.01
N ALA A 36 -4.30 12.15 7.01
CA ALA A 36 -4.61 10.73 6.97
C ALA A 36 -5.99 10.48 7.58
N GLN A 37 -6.71 9.49 7.05
CA GLN A 37 -7.95 9.04 7.66
C GLN A 37 -7.64 8.18 8.89
N PRO A 38 -8.50 8.20 9.92
CA PRO A 38 -8.55 7.13 10.90
C PRO A 38 -8.58 5.78 10.17
N ASP A 39 -7.90 4.75 10.70
CA ASP A 39 -7.75 3.42 10.10
C ASP A 39 -6.73 3.31 8.94
N SER A 40 -6.05 4.40 8.58
CA SER A 40 -4.93 4.34 7.62
C SER A 40 -3.79 3.48 8.16
N TRP A 41 -3.08 2.79 7.25
CA TRP A 41 -1.86 2.09 7.60
C TRP A 41 -0.71 3.08 7.86
N VAL A 42 -0.06 2.94 9.01
CA VAL A 42 1.20 3.61 9.34
C VAL A 42 2.30 2.56 9.34
N VAL A 43 3.30 2.78 8.50
CA VAL A 43 4.45 1.86 8.36
C VAL A 43 5.67 2.52 8.98
N MET A 44 6.39 1.76 9.79
CA MET A 44 7.62 2.22 10.44
C MET A 44 8.67 1.11 10.47
N GLU A 45 9.93 1.48 10.50
CA GLU A 45 11.04 0.54 10.68
C GLU A 45 11.32 0.34 12.18
N ALA A 46 11.55 -0.91 12.59
CA ALA A 46 12.00 -1.22 13.94
C ALA A 46 13.43 -0.69 14.16
N THR A 47 13.56 0.44 14.85
CA THR A 47 14.84 1.04 15.24
C THR A 47 15.00 0.96 16.77
N GLY A 48 15.57 -0.15 17.26
CA GLY A 48 15.72 -0.39 18.70
C GLY A 48 14.37 -0.43 19.44
N ILE A 49 14.33 -0.03 20.71
CA ILE A 49 13.10 -0.05 21.57
C ILE A 49 12.14 1.11 21.23
N TYR A 50 12.64 2.14 20.54
CA TYR A 50 11.97 3.42 20.34
C TYR A 50 10.69 3.38 19.51
N HIS A 51 10.57 2.43 18.58
CA HIS A 51 9.39 2.31 17.72
C HIS A 51 8.15 1.81 18.47
N GLN A 52 8.33 1.11 19.60
CA GLN A 52 7.23 0.46 20.32
C GLN A 52 6.24 1.46 20.90
N ALA A 53 6.72 2.46 21.63
CA ALA A 53 5.86 3.48 22.24
C ALA A 53 5.05 4.26 21.19
N LEU A 54 5.68 4.57 20.05
CA LEU A 54 5.00 5.22 18.93
C LEU A 54 3.95 4.31 18.27
N ALA A 55 4.27 3.03 18.08
CA ALA A 55 3.34 2.05 17.53
C ALA A 55 2.10 1.88 18.42
N GLU A 56 2.30 1.73 19.73
CA GLU A 56 1.22 1.61 20.72
C GLU A 56 0.34 2.88 20.73
N PHE A 57 0.96 4.05 20.74
CA PHE A 57 0.27 5.33 20.71
C PHE A 57 -0.61 5.48 19.45
N LEU A 58 -0.08 5.18 18.27
CA LEU A 58 -0.85 5.29 17.02
C LEU A 58 -1.97 4.25 16.94
N TYR A 59 -1.72 3.03 17.42
CA TYR A 59 -2.73 1.98 17.48
C TYR A 59 -3.90 2.38 18.39
N ALA A 60 -3.61 2.94 19.56
CA ALA A 60 -4.63 3.44 20.49
C ALA A 60 -5.48 4.56 19.89
N HIS A 61 -4.96 5.32 18.94
CA HIS A 61 -5.69 6.37 18.21
C HIS A 61 -6.37 5.89 16.92
N GLY A 62 -6.50 4.58 16.73
CA GLY A 62 -7.27 3.98 15.63
C GLY A 62 -6.52 3.89 14.31
N TYR A 63 -5.19 3.96 14.30
CA TYR A 63 -4.39 3.66 13.11
C TYR A 63 -3.98 2.18 13.07
N ARG A 64 -3.79 1.65 11.87
CA ARG A 64 -3.26 0.31 11.67
C ARG A 64 -1.76 0.39 11.56
N VAL A 65 -1.02 -0.24 12.48
CA VAL A 65 0.44 -0.10 12.51
C VAL A 65 1.12 -1.33 11.92
N CYS A 66 2.13 -1.10 11.07
CA CYS A 66 3.01 -2.13 10.54
C CYS A 66 4.46 -1.78 10.88
N VAL A 67 5.09 -2.64 11.67
CA VAL A 67 6.50 -2.52 12.03
C VAL A 67 7.30 -3.45 11.11
N LEU A 68 8.18 -2.87 10.31
CA LEU A 68 9.07 -3.59 9.41
C LEU A 68 10.40 -3.89 10.09
N ASN A 69 10.92 -5.10 9.84
CA ASN A 69 12.29 -5.44 10.21
C ASN A 69 13.27 -4.66 9.31
N PRO A 70 14.36 -4.07 9.84
CA PRO A 70 15.42 -3.44 9.05
C PRO A 70 15.93 -4.29 7.87
N ALA A 71 15.99 -5.62 8.04
CA ALA A 71 16.36 -6.53 6.96
C ALA A 71 15.36 -6.51 5.78
N GLN A 72 14.05 -6.38 6.06
CA GLN A 72 13.02 -6.26 5.04
C GLN A 72 13.12 -4.93 4.30
N VAL A 73 13.38 -3.83 5.02
CA VAL A 73 13.58 -2.50 4.44
C VAL A 73 14.82 -2.49 3.53
N ALA A 74 15.93 -3.08 4.00
CA ALA A 74 17.17 -3.18 3.21
C ALA A 74 16.99 -4.03 1.93
N LEU A 75 16.26 -5.14 2.00
CA LEU A 75 15.94 -5.96 0.83
C LEU A 75 15.05 -5.20 -0.16
N ASP A 76 14.04 -4.48 0.32
CA ASP A 76 13.18 -3.68 -0.54
C ASP A 76 13.96 -2.54 -1.21
N ALA A 77 14.82 -1.83 -0.47
CA ALA A 77 15.71 -0.79 -1.02
C ALA A 77 16.57 -1.32 -2.19
N ARG A 78 17.17 -2.50 -2.01
CA ARG A 78 17.94 -3.19 -3.06
C ARG A 78 17.06 -3.54 -4.26
N SER A 79 15.85 -4.03 -4.02
CA SER A 79 14.90 -4.36 -5.09
C SER A 79 14.46 -3.14 -5.90
N GLN A 80 14.40 -1.96 -5.27
CA GLN A 80 14.10 -0.68 -5.92
C GLN A 80 15.31 -0.02 -6.60
N LEU A 81 16.47 -0.68 -6.61
CA LEU A 81 17.74 -0.15 -7.14
C LEU A 81 18.09 1.23 -6.54
N GLN A 82 17.77 1.44 -5.27
CA GLN A 82 18.02 2.71 -4.59
C GLN A 82 19.54 2.89 -4.39
N ARG A 83 20.14 3.85 -5.11
CA ARG A 83 21.59 4.09 -5.13
C ARG A 83 22.08 5.10 -4.08
N GLY A 84 21.18 5.83 -3.42
CA GLY A 84 21.49 6.81 -2.38
C GLY A 84 20.61 6.64 -1.14
N LYS A 85 21.23 6.65 0.05
CA LYS A 85 20.54 6.54 1.34
C LYS A 85 20.38 7.93 1.95
N THR A 86 19.13 8.38 2.06
CA THR A 86 18.75 9.62 2.74
C THR A 86 17.53 9.34 3.61
N ASP A 87 17.39 10.03 4.73
CA ASP A 87 16.21 9.86 5.61
C ASP A 87 14.90 10.06 4.84
N ARG A 88 14.89 10.99 3.88
CA ARG A 88 13.75 11.26 2.99
C ARG A 88 13.45 10.13 2.00
N SER A 89 14.48 9.52 1.41
CA SER A 89 14.29 8.38 0.49
C SER A 89 13.81 7.15 1.24
N ASP A 90 14.32 6.93 2.45
CA ASP A 90 13.98 5.79 3.29
C ASP A 90 12.54 5.93 3.82
N ALA A 91 12.13 7.14 4.24
CA ALA A 91 10.74 7.41 4.61
C ALA A 91 9.75 7.10 3.47
N LYS A 92 10.09 7.46 2.23
CA LYS A 92 9.26 7.13 1.05
C LYS A 92 9.22 5.63 0.78
N LEU A 93 10.37 4.95 0.86
CA LEU A 93 10.48 3.51 0.68
C LEU A 93 9.58 2.77 1.67
N ILE A 94 9.68 3.11 2.96
CA ILE A 94 8.88 2.53 4.05
C ILE A 94 7.39 2.82 3.83
N ALA A 95 7.02 4.07 3.53
CA ALA A 95 5.61 4.46 3.34
C ALA A 95 4.90 3.67 2.22
N SER A 96 5.62 3.30 1.18
CA SER A 96 5.08 2.58 0.01
C SER A 96 5.30 1.06 0.07
N TYR A 97 5.89 0.55 1.16
CA TYR A 97 6.15 -0.89 1.31
C TYR A 97 4.87 -1.72 1.26
N ILE A 98 3.83 -1.29 1.99
CA ILE A 98 2.54 -2.01 2.05
C ILE A 98 1.83 -1.97 0.69
N SER A 99 1.82 -0.83 0.02
CA SER A 99 1.15 -0.67 -1.29
C SER A 99 1.81 -1.53 -2.36
N ARG A 100 3.14 -1.72 -2.31
CA ARG A 100 3.89 -2.62 -3.21
C ARG A 100 3.70 -4.10 -2.89
N THR A 101 3.91 -4.50 -1.63
CA THR A 101 3.96 -5.93 -1.26
C THR A 101 2.56 -6.54 -1.12
N GLY A 102 1.64 -5.75 -0.54
CA GLY A 102 0.27 -6.16 -0.24
C GLY A 102 0.16 -7.36 0.71
N SER A 103 -1.07 -7.81 0.96
CA SER A 103 -1.32 -8.99 1.81
C SER A 103 -1.01 -10.29 1.07
N ALA A 104 -0.08 -11.09 1.61
CA ALA A 104 0.26 -12.41 1.07
C ALA A 104 -0.95 -13.35 1.02
N ARG A 105 -1.80 -13.32 2.06
CA ARG A 105 -3.03 -14.10 2.12
C ARG A 105 -4.00 -13.73 1.01
N LEU A 106 -4.22 -12.43 0.76
CA LEU A 106 -5.10 -11.98 -0.33
C LEU A 106 -4.51 -12.34 -1.70
N ARG A 107 -3.19 -12.20 -1.89
CA ARG A 107 -2.54 -12.62 -3.14
C ARG A 107 -2.72 -14.11 -3.40
N ALA A 108 -2.54 -14.95 -2.38
CA ALA A 108 -2.77 -16.39 -2.50
C ALA A 108 -4.24 -16.71 -2.81
N GLY A 109 -5.18 -16.11 -2.06
CA GLY A 109 -6.61 -16.34 -2.24
C GLY A 109 -7.18 -15.83 -3.56
N LEU A 110 -6.62 -14.75 -4.13
CA LEU A 110 -7.07 -14.17 -5.40
C LEU A 110 -6.39 -14.78 -6.64
N TYR A 111 -5.34 -15.60 -6.46
CA TYR A 111 -4.57 -16.12 -7.60
C TYR A 111 -5.41 -17.01 -8.52
N MET A 112 -6.06 -18.04 -7.98
CA MET A 112 -6.92 -18.94 -8.76
C MET A 112 -8.16 -18.21 -9.31
N PRO A 113 -8.90 -17.41 -8.52
CA PRO A 113 -9.98 -16.57 -9.06
C PRO A 113 -9.54 -15.67 -10.22
N ALA A 114 -8.36 -15.06 -10.15
CA ALA A 114 -7.84 -14.21 -11.23
C ALA A 114 -7.59 -15.01 -12.52
N LEU A 115 -7.03 -16.22 -12.43
CA LEU A 115 -6.80 -17.07 -13.60
C LEU A 115 -8.12 -17.48 -14.29
N VAL A 116 -9.14 -17.83 -13.50
CA VAL A 116 -10.48 -18.18 -14.02
C VAL A 116 -11.16 -16.94 -14.60
N ALA A 117 -11.11 -15.81 -13.91
CA ALA A 117 -11.70 -14.55 -14.37
C ALA A 117 -11.07 -14.06 -15.68
N MET A 118 -9.76 -14.24 -15.87
CA MET A 118 -9.09 -13.91 -17.13
C MET A 118 -9.56 -14.74 -18.34
N ARG A 119 -10.28 -15.84 -18.11
CA ARG A 119 -10.88 -16.67 -19.16
C ARG A 119 -12.35 -16.36 -19.39
N HIS A 120 -13.10 -16.11 -18.31
CA HIS A 120 -14.56 -16.08 -18.36
C HIS A 120 -15.19 -14.73 -18.02
N HIS A 121 -14.48 -13.84 -17.32
CA HIS A 121 -15.05 -12.58 -16.84
C HIS A 121 -14.74 -11.43 -17.80
N PRO A 122 -15.73 -10.82 -18.48
CA PRO A 122 -15.49 -9.87 -19.59
C PRO A 122 -14.59 -8.68 -19.18
N VAL A 123 -14.83 -8.06 -18.02
CA VAL A 123 -13.99 -6.96 -17.50
C VAL A 123 -12.51 -7.35 -17.31
N VAL A 124 -12.24 -8.58 -16.86
CA VAL A 124 -10.88 -9.01 -16.53
C VAL A 124 -10.18 -9.53 -17.77
N THR A 125 -10.90 -10.25 -18.64
CA THR A 125 -10.41 -10.69 -19.95
C THR A 125 -9.95 -9.49 -20.80
N ALA A 126 -10.67 -8.37 -20.75
CA ALA A 126 -10.32 -7.14 -21.47
C ALA A 126 -8.94 -6.55 -21.09
N LEU A 127 -8.40 -6.88 -19.90
CA LEU A 127 -7.07 -6.42 -19.46
C LEU A 127 -5.91 -7.16 -20.15
N LYS A 128 -6.14 -8.38 -20.66
CA LYS A 128 -5.06 -9.26 -21.10
C LYS A 128 -4.31 -8.70 -22.31
N GLN A 129 -5.02 -8.33 -23.37
CA GLN A 129 -4.41 -7.86 -24.62
C GLN A 129 -3.66 -6.53 -24.46
N PRO A 130 -4.25 -5.47 -23.83
CA PRO A 130 -3.55 -4.21 -23.63
C PRO A 130 -2.27 -4.36 -22.80
N LEU A 131 -2.28 -5.22 -21.78
CA LEU A 131 -1.10 -5.43 -20.94
C LEU A 131 -0.01 -6.22 -21.68
N HIS A 132 -0.38 -7.22 -22.47
CA HIS A 132 0.58 -7.90 -23.35
C HIS A 132 1.20 -6.93 -24.37
N ALA A 133 0.41 -6.06 -25.00
CA ALA A 133 0.90 -5.05 -25.95
C ALA A 133 1.87 -4.04 -25.29
N ARG A 134 1.71 -3.77 -23.98
CA ARG A 134 2.63 -2.96 -23.17
C ARG A 134 3.87 -3.75 -22.66
N GLY A 135 4.10 -4.95 -23.18
CA GLY A 135 5.24 -5.80 -22.81
C GLY A 135 5.14 -6.42 -21.42
N LYS A 136 3.94 -6.51 -20.82
CA LYS A 136 3.76 -7.19 -19.53
C LYS A 136 3.72 -8.70 -19.73
N HIS A 137 4.39 -9.42 -18.83
CA HIS A 137 4.51 -10.88 -18.87
C HIS A 137 3.55 -11.57 -17.89
N GLY A 138 3.34 -12.88 -18.05
CA GLY A 138 2.27 -13.66 -17.41
C GLY A 138 1.95 -13.29 -15.96
N LYS A 139 2.91 -13.38 -15.03
CA LYS A 139 2.68 -13.07 -13.60
C LYS A 139 2.26 -11.61 -13.37
N GLN A 140 2.73 -10.66 -14.17
CA GLN A 140 2.34 -9.24 -14.06
C GLN A 140 0.88 -9.04 -14.49
N ILE A 141 0.44 -9.76 -15.53
CA ILE A 141 -0.95 -9.71 -16.00
C ILE A 141 -1.87 -10.34 -14.96
N VAL A 142 -1.47 -11.47 -14.36
CA VAL A 142 -2.23 -12.09 -13.26
C VAL A 142 -2.33 -11.14 -12.05
N CYS A 143 -1.24 -10.43 -11.69
CA CYS A 143 -1.30 -9.40 -10.65
C CYS A 143 -2.26 -8.26 -10.96
N ALA A 144 -2.30 -7.79 -12.21
CA ALA A 144 -3.27 -6.78 -12.63
C ALA A 144 -4.71 -7.29 -12.55
N ALA A 145 -4.95 -8.55 -12.94
CA ALA A 145 -6.25 -9.21 -12.81
C ALA A 145 -6.69 -9.35 -11.33
N MET A 146 -5.80 -9.80 -10.45
CA MET A 146 -6.04 -9.85 -9.00
C MET A 146 -6.43 -8.48 -8.44
N ARG A 147 -5.70 -7.43 -8.84
CA ARG A 147 -6.00 -6.05 -8.43
C ARG A 147 -7.37 -5.60 -8.94
N LYS A 148 -7.74 -5.86 -10.20
CA LYS A 148 -9.07 -5.50 -10.73
C LYS A 148 -10.16 -6.23 -9.97
N LEU A 149 -10.03 -7.54 -9.73
CA LEU A 149 -11.00 -8.31 -8.93
C LEU A 149 -11.18 -7.73 -7.52
N LEU A 150 -10.09 -7.36 -6.85
CA LEU A 150 -10.16 -6.73 -5.53
C LEU A 150 -10.92 -5.40 -5.57
N HIS A 151 -10.68 -4.56 -6.59
CA HIS A 151 -11.42 -3.31 -6.75
C HIS A 151 -12.91 -3.53 -7.05
N LEU A 152 -13.26 -4.54 -7.85
CA LEU A 152 -14.66 -4.88 -8.10
C LEU A 152 -15.36 -5.35 -6.82
N ALA A 153 -14.75 -6.26 -6.08
CA ALA A 153 -15.28 -6.74 -4.81
C ALA A 153 -15.42 -5.60 -3.80
N TYR A 154 -14.41 -4.75 -3.66
CA TYR A 154 -14.47 -3.58 -2.79
C TYR A 154 -15.56 -2.60 -3.21
N GLY A 155 -15.73 -2.36 -4.53
CA GLY A 155 -16.78 -1.50 -5.06
C GLY A 155 -18.17 -1.98 -4.64
N VAL A 156 -18.47 -3.27 -4.86
CA VAL A 156 -19.74 -3.90 -4.47
C VAL A 156 -19.97 -3.82 -2.96
N LEU A 157 -18.96 -4.17 -2.16
CA LEU A 157 -19.05 -4.13 -0.70
C LEU A 157 -19.27 -2.71 -0.17
N LYS A 158 -18.62 -1.71 -0.77
CA LYS A 158 -18.72 -0.31 -0.34
C LYS A 158 -20.05 0.31 -0.74
N SER A 159 -20.52 0.08 -1.97
CA SER A 159 -21.76 0.69 -2.46
C SER A 159 -23.02 -0.08 -2.02
N SER A 160 -22.87 -1.33 -1.55
CA SER A 160 -23.99 -2.24 -1.29
C SER A 160 -24.91 -2.46 -2.50
N THR A 161 -24.41 -2.21 -3.71
CA THR A 161 -25.13 -2.43 -4.97
C THR A 161 -24.60 -3.68 -5.66
N ALA A 162 -25.48 -4.43 -6.34
CA ALA A 162 -25.06 -5.55 -7.16
C ALA A 162 -24.02 -5.13 -8.21
N PHE A 163 -23.14 -6.07 -8.57
CA PHE A 163 -22.11 -5.85 -9.58
C PHE A 163 -22.72 -5.55 -10.95
N ASP A 164 -22.23 -4.50 -11.60
CA ASP A 164 -22.61 -4.09 -12.95
C ASP A 164 -21.38 -4.11 -13.88
N PRO A 165 -21.33 -5.04 -14.85
CA PRO A 165 -20.21 -5.15 -15.79
C PRO A 165 -19.98 -3.90 -16.64
N GLN A 166 -21.03 -3.15 -16.98
CA GLN A 166 -20.91 -2.00 -17.88
C GLN A 166 -20.19 -0.84 -17.19
N LYS A 167 -20.52 -0.58 -15.92
CA LYS A 167 -19.81 0.41 -15.09
C LYS A 167 -18.33 0.08 -14.94
N ALA A 168 -18.01 -1.21 -14.79
CA ALA A 168 -16.65 -1.69 -14.58
C ALA A 168 -15.77 -1.69 -15.83
N LEU A 169 -16.37 -1.72 -17.03
CA LEU A 169 -15.71 -1.60 -18.34
C LEU A 169 -15.43 -0.14 -18.72
N ALA A 170 -16.23 0.80 -18.23
CA ALA A 170 -16.08 2.23 -18.50
C ALA A 170 -14.93 2.91 -17.70
N THR A 171 -14.21 2.15 -16.87
CA THR A 171 -13.10 2.61 -15.99
C THR A 171 -11.79 1.91 -16.29
#